data_AF-A0A433EDD4-F1
#
_entry.id   AF-A0A433EDD4-F1
#
_cell.length_a   1.000
_cell.length_b   1.000
_cell.length_c   1.000
_cell.angle_alpha   90.00
_cell.angle_beta   90.00
_cell.angle_gamma   90.00
#
_symmetry.space_group_name_H-M   'P 1'
#
loop_
_entity.id
_entity.type
_entity.pdbx_description
1 polymer ?
#
loop_
_entity_poly.entity_id
_entity_poly.type
_entity_poly.pdbx_seq_one_letter_code
_entity_poly.pdbx_strand_id
1 'polypeptide(L)'
;MTKQRVSINGITRWKEVDTTPKKAAPAVEEAKVVPLRQAIGEVLRDIRQRQGRTLREVSQRARVSLGYLSEVERGQKEASSELLAWICQALETPMYQMLREVADRMAILEGVHVPDTVPAELAEQYRNDYAMASL
;
A
#
# COMPACT_ATOMS: atom_id res chain seq x y z
N MET A 1 32.29 24.74 11.58
CA MET A 1 31.25 25.79 11.56
C MET A 1 31.68 26.85 10.55
N THR A 2 31.00 26.92 9.40
CA THR A 2 31.39 27.80 8.30
C THR A 2 30.46 29.02 8.30
N LYS A 3 31.01 30.22 8.43
CA LYS A 3 30.22 31.47 8.41
C LYS A 3 30.09 31.96 6.98
N GLN A 4 28.86 32.15 6.53
CA GLN A 4 28.58 32.70 5.20
C GLN A 4 28.07 34.13 5.33
N ARG A 5 28.52 35.02 4.42
CA ARG A 5 27.96 36.37 4.31
C ARG A 5 26.59 36.28 3.63
N VAL A 6 25.57 36.83 4.29
CA VAL A 6 24.23 36.95 3.73
C VAL A 6 23.79 38.41 3.81
N SER A 7 23.24 38.93 2.71
CA SER A 7 22.64 40.26 2.66
C SER A 7 21.14 40.14 2.80
N ILE A 8 20.57 40.80 3.80
CA ILE A 8 19.12 40.87 4.01
C ILE A 8 18.77 42.35 4.09
N ASN A 9 17.92 42.81 3.17
CA ASN A 9 17.47 44.21 3.09
C ASN A 9 18.63 45.23 3.13
N GLY A 10 19.73 44.93 2.43
CA GLY A 10 20.90 45.82 2.33
C GLY A 10 21.88 45.76 3.52
N ILE A 11 21.60 44.99 4.56
CA ILE A 11 22.50 44.80 5.71
C ILE A 11 23.26 43.48 5.55
N THR A 12 24.60 43.55 5.58
CA THR A 12 25.45 42.36 5.51
C THR A 12 25.62 41.78 6.92
N ARG A 13 25.15 40.55 7.14
CA ARG A 13 25.29 39.84 8.42
C ARG A 13 26.02 38.51 8.21
N TRP A 14 26.89 38.15 9.14
CA TRP A 14 27.52 36.84 9.18
C TRP A 14 26.54 35.84 9.80
N LYS A 15 26.07 34.88 9.01
CA LYS A 15 25.18 33.81 9.48
C LYS A 15 26.00 32.51 9.59
N GLU A 16 25.87 31.84 10.72
CA GLU A 16 26.41 30.48 10.89
C GLU A 16 25.59 29.53 10.03
N VAL A 17 26.25 28.85 9.10
CA VAL A 17 25.63 27.86 8.23
C VAL A 17 26.12 26.50 8.70
N ASP A 18 25.16 25.68 9.10
CA ASP A 18 25.42 24.28 9.43
C ASP A 18 25.68 23.55 8.11
N THR A 19 26.90 23.05 7.93
CA THR A 19 27.36 22.37 6.70
C THR A 19 27.10 20.86 6.74
N THR A 20 26.43 20.38 7.78
CA THR A 20 25.93 19.01 7.83
C THR A 20 24.97 18.80 6.66
N PRO A 21 25.24 17.85 5.75
CA PRO A 21 24.32 17.57 4.67
C PRO A 21 23.00 17.15 5.32
N LYS A 22 22.00 18.03 5.23
CA LYS A 22 20.61 17.66 5.47
C LYS A 22 20.37 16.53 4.48
N LYS A 23 20.32 15.28 4.99
CA LYS A 23 20.03 14.09 4.20
C LYS A 23 18.83 14.45 3.35
N ALA A 24 19.07 14.70 2.06
CA ALA A 24 18.00 15.11 1.17
C ALA A 24 16.95 14.01 1.31
N ALA A 25 15.72 14.38 1.66
CA ALA A 25 14.61 13.46 1.52
C ALA A 25 14.77 12.84 0.13
N PRO A 26 14.73 11.50 0.00
CA PRO A 26 14.93 10.87 -1.29
C PRO A 26 14.04 11.61 -2.28
N ALA A 27 14.64 12.09 -3.38
CA ALA A 27 13.88 12.69 -4.46
C ALA A 27 12.75 11.69 -4.75
N VAL A 28 11.51 12.10 -4.50
CA VAL A 28 10.35 11.28 -4.80
C VAL A 28 10.30 11.21 -6.31
N GLU A 29 11.03 10.24 -6.87
CA GLU A 29 10.84 9.75 -8.23
C GLU A 29 9.33 9.56 -8.36
N GLU A 30 8.69 10.26 -9.32
CA GLU A 30 7.23 10.30 -9.46
C GLU A 30 6.69 8.89 -9.29
N ALA A 31 6.10 8.60 -8.12
CA ALA A 31 5.66 7.27 -7.78
C ALA A 31 4.66 6.89 -8.86
N LYS A 32 5.02 5.90 -9.69
CA LYS A 32 4.20 5.46 -10.81
C LYS A 32 2.87 5.00 -10.22
N VAL A 33 1.85 5.86 -10.31
CA VAL A 33 0.53 5.59 -9.72
C VAL A 33 -0.04 4.35 -10.39
N VAL A 34 -0.05 3.23 -9.67
CA VAL A 34 -0.66 2.00 -10.15
C VAL A 34 -2.16 2.12 -9.89
N PRO A 35 -3.01 2.04 -10.94
CA PRO A 35 -4.45 2.10 -10.75
C PRO A 35 -4.91 0.98 -9.80
N LEU A 36 -5.80 1.30 -8.86
CA LEU A 36 -6.32 0.33 -7.88
C LEU A 36 -6.86 -0.95 -8.56
N ARG A 37 -7.59 -0.81 -9.67
CA ARG A 37 -8.09 -1.96 -10.46
C ARG A 37 -6.99 -2.90 -10.93
N GLN A 38 -5.78 -2.40 -11.18
CA GLN A 38 -4.67 -3.24 -11.61
C GLN A 38 -4.16 -4.08 -10.43
N ALA A 39 -3.97 -3.46 -9.26
CA ALA A 39 -3.58 -4.17 -8.05
C ALA A 39 -4.63 -5.23 -7.66
N ILE A 40 -5.91 -4.88 -7.71
CA ILE A 40 -7.03 -5.82 -7.48
C ILE A 40 -7.00 -6.96 -8.50
N GLY A 41 -6.89 -6.65 -9.79
CA GLY A 41 -6.88 -7.65 -10.85
C GLY A 41 -5.74 -8.66 -10.72
N GLU A 42 -4.54 -8.17 -10.41
CA GLU A 42 -3.35 -9.00 -10.19
C GLU A 42 -3.53 -9.92 -8.97
N VAL A 43 -4.04 -9.40 -7.84
CA VAL A 43 -4.30 -10.21 -6.64
C VAL A 43 -5.36 -11.29 -6.90
N LEU A 44 -6.47 -10.95 -7.56
CA LEU A 44 -7.50 -11.93 -7.92
C LEU A 44 -6.94 -13.03 -8.82
N ARG A 45 -6.10 -12.65 -9.79
CA ARG A 45 -5.41 -13.60 -10.67
C ARG A 45 -4.46 -14.50 -9.89
N ASP A 46 -3.67 -13.95 -8.98
CA ASP A 46 -2.71 -14.69 -8.16
C ASP A 46 -3.43 -15.69 -7.25
N ILE A 47 -4.51 -15.27 -6.57
CA ILE A 47 -5.38 -16.16 -5.78
C ILE A 47 -5.89 -17.30 -6.65
N ARG A 48 -6.49 -16.99 -7.82
CA ARG A 48 -7.03 -18.00 -8.74
C ARG A 48 -5.96 -18.99 -9.19
N GLN A 49 -4.78 -18.50 -9.57
CA GLN A 49 -3.67 -19.32 -10.06
C GLN A 49 -3.09 -20.21 -8.96
N ARG A 50 -2.94 -19.70 -7.72
CA ARG A 50 -2.50 -20.51 -6.56
C ARG A 50 -3.48 -21.66 -6.27
N GLN A 51 -4.76 -21.47 -6.54
CA GLN A 51 -5.78 -22.53 -6.42
C GLN A 51 -5.83 -23.49 -7.61
N GLY A 52 -5.05 -23.26 -8.67
CA GLY A 52 -5.10 -24.07 -9.90
C GLY A 52 -6.42 -23.95 -10.68
N ARG A 53 -7.23 -22.92 -10.41
CA ARG A 53 -8.54 -22.73 -11.05
C ARG A 53 -8.40 -21.97 -12.38
N THR A 54 -9.18 -22.38 -13.37
CA THR A 54 -9.30 -21.69 -14.65
C THR A 54 -10.22 -20.47 -14.55
N LEU A 55 -10.08 -19.52 -15.49
CA LEU A 55 -11.02 -18.41 -15.63
C LEU A 55 -12.46 -18.89 -15.78
N ARG A 56 -12.69 -20.00 -16.52
CA ARG A 56 -14.01 -20.55 -16.78
C ARG A 56 -14.70 -21.02 -15.50
N GLU A 57 -13.98 -21.76 -14.65
CA GLU A 57 -14.52 -22.27 -13.39
C GLU A 57 -14.94 -21.13 -12.44
N VAL A 58 -14.10 -20.11 -12.32
CA VAL A 58 -14.38 -18.96 -11.45
C VAL A 58 -15.48 -18.10 -12.03
N SER A 59 -15.45 -17.78 -13.33
CA SER A 59 -16.47 -16.94 -13.96
C SER A 59 -17.87 -17.56 -13.86
N GLN A 60 -17.96 -18.89 -14.01
CA GLN A 60 -19.23 -19.61 -13.89
C GLN A 60 -19.79 -19.54 -12.46
N ARG A 61 -18.94 -19.72 -11.43
CA ARG A 61 -19.35 -19.61 -10.03
C ARG A 61 -19.71 -18.18 -9.63
N ALA A 62 -18.97 -17.19 -10.13
CA ALA A 62 -19.21 -15.77 -9.89
C ALA A 62 -20.37 -15.18 -10.72
N ARG A 63 -20.98 -15.97 -11.62
CA ARG A 63 -22.06 -15.53 -12.52
C ARG A 63 -21.69 -14.33 -13.41
N VAL A 64 -20.42 -14.27 -13.81
CA VAL A 64 -19.90 -13.27 -14.76
C VAL A 64 -19.42 -13.95 -16.03
N SER A 65 -19.25 -13.18 -17.12
CA SER A 65 -18.66 -13.76 -18.32
C SER A 65 -17.17 -14.03 -18.12
N LEU A 66 -16.64 -15.05 -18.79
CA LEU A 66 -15.21 -15.37 -18.80
C LEU A 66 -14.39 -14.17 -19.29
N GLY A 67 -14.87 -13.49 -20.34
CA GLY A 67 -14.24 -12.29 -20.89
C GLY A 67 -14.18 -11.16 -19.87
N TYR A 68 -15.27 -10.92 -19.13
CA TYR A 68 -15.31 -9.89 -18.10
C TYR A 68 -14.31 -10.19 -16.97
N LEU A 69 -14.28 -11.42 -16.45
CA LEU A 69 -13.29 -11.81 -15.43
C LEU A 69 -11.84 -11.66 -15.95
N SER A 70 -11.61 -12.01 -17.21
CA SER A 70 -10.30 -11.83 -17.86
C SER A 70 -9.89 -10.35 -17.95
N GLU A 71 -10.83 -9.45 -18.27
CA GLU A 71 -10.57 -8.01 -18.28
C GLU A 71 -10.32 -7.45 -16.87
N VAL A 72 -11.06 -7.92 -15.86
CA VAL A 72 -10.86 -7.55 -14.45
C VAL A 72 -9.46 -7.97 -13.97
N GLU A 73 -9.05 -9.22 -14.21
CA GLU A 73 -7.73 -9.74 -13.81
C GLU A 73 -6.56 -9.01 -14.50
N ARG A 74 -6.81 -8.34 -15.62
CA ARG A 74 -5.82 -7.51 -16.33
C ARG A 74 -5.89 -6.03 -15.96
N GLY A 75 -6.75 -5.64 -15.01
CA GLY A 75 -6.94 -4.23 -14.63
C GLY A 75 -7.54 -3.37 -15.75
N GLN A 76 -8.30 -3.97 -16.68
CA GLN A 76 -8.95 -3.26 -17.79
C GLN A 76 -10.37 -2.80 -17.43
N LYS A 77 -10.94 -3.33 -16.34
CA LYS A 77 -12.28 -2.97 -15.84
C LYS A 77 -12.24 -2.62 -14.37
N GLU A 78 -13.02 -1.60 -14.01
CA GLU A 78 -13.42 -1.33 -12.63
C GLU A 78 -14.59 -2.27 -12.31
N ALA A 79 -14.38 -3.19 -11.38
CA ALA A 79 -15.44 -4.07 -10.89
C ALA A 79 -16.19 -3.36 -9.75
N SER A 80 -17.52 -3.47 -9.71
CA SER A 80 -18.29 -3.00 -8.55
C SER A 80 -17.96 -3.82 -7.31
N SER A 81 -18.27 -3.28 -6.13
CA SER A 81 -18.08 -3.99 -4.86
C SER A 81 -18.85 -5.32 -4.82
N GLU A 82 -20.04 -5.39 -5.41
CA GLU A 82 -20.84 -6.62 -5.52
C GLU A 82 -20.16 -7.66 -6.42
N LEU A 83 -19.63 -7.24 -7.58
CA LEU A 83 -18.90 -8.14 -8.47
C LEU A 83 -17.64 -8.67 -7.82
N LEU A 84 -16.89 -7.82 -7.11
CA LEU A 84 -15.74 -8.25 -6.32
C LEU A 84 -16.15 -9.25 -5.24
N ALA A 85 -17.28 -9.04 -4.56
CA ALA A 85 -17.80 -9.99 -3.58
C ALA A 85 -18.12 -11.36 -4.20
N TRP A 86 -18.78 -11.40 -5.36
CA TRP A 86 -19.09 -12.66 -6.05
C TRP A 86 -17.83 -13.37 -6.55
N ILE A 87 -16.83 -12.64 -7.03
CA ILE A 87 -15.53 -13.22 -7.44
C ILE A 87 -14.79 -13.79 -6.22
N CYS A 88 -14.72 -13.03 -5.11
CA CYS A 88 -14.11 -13.49 -3.86
C CYS A 88 -14.81 -14.75 -3.32
N GLN A 89 -16.14 -14.78 -3.36
CA GLN A 89 -16.93 -15.96 -3.00
C GLN A 89 -16.63 -17.16 -3.92
N ALA A 90 -16.54 -16.95 -5.24
CA ALA A 90 -16.18 -17.99 -6.20
C ALA A 90 -14.75 -18.53 -6.03
N LEU A 91 -13.87 -17.71 -5.47
CA LEU A 91 -12.50 -18.05 -5.08
C LEU A 91 -12.42 -18.55 -3.63
N GLU A 92 -13.53 -18.69 -2.90
CA GLU A 92 -13.55 -19.12 -1.50
C GLU A 92 -12.59 -18.31 -0.61
N THR A 93 -12.42 -17.02 -0.93
CA THR A 93 -11.50 -16.12 -0.24
C THR A 93 -12.31 -14.97 0.38
N PRO A 94 -12.20 -14.71 1.69
CA PRO A 94 -12.83 -13.55 2.31
C PRO A 94 -12.35 -12.24 1.68
N MET A 95 -13.26 -11.29 1.44
CA MET A 95 -12.91 -10.01 0.79
C MET A 95 -11.83 -9.24 1.54
N TYR A 96 -11.84 -9.23 2.88
CA TYR A 96 -10.82 -8.54 3.67
C TYR A 96 -9.42 -9.12 3.43
N GLN A 97 -9.30 -10.43 3.19
CA GLN A 97 -8.02 -11.08 2.94
C GLN A 97 -7.50 -10.69 1.56
N MET A 98 -8.38 -10.68 0.55
CA MET A 98 -8.04 -10.15 -0.78
C MET A 98 -7.59 -8.69 -0.70
N LEU A 99 -8.31 -7.84 0.04
CA LEU A 99 -7.95 -6.43 0.21
C LEU A 99 -6.63 -6.23 0.99
N ARG A 100 -6.31 -7.12 1.93
CA ARG A 100 -5.00 -7.12 2.59
C ARG A 100 -3.88 -7.40 1.59
N GLU A 101 -4.02 -8.43 0.75
CA GLU A 101 -3.03 -8.71 -0.30
C GLU A 101 -2.91 -7.55 -1.31
N VAL A 102 -4.01 -6.85 -1.61
CA VAL A 102 -3.98 -5.61 -2.43
C VAL A 102 -3.19 -4.52 -1.73
N ALA A 103 -3.44 -4.28 -0.44
CA ALA A 103 -2.70 -3.27 0.33
C ALA A 103 -1.21 -3.60 0.40
N ASP A 104 -0.84 -4.85 0.68
CA ASP A 104 0.55 -5.30 0.72
C ASP A 104 1.24 -5.09 -0.64
N ARG A 105 0.54 -5.40 -1.74
CA ARG A 105 1.06 -5.19 -3.09
C ARG A 105 1.26 -3.71 -3.42
N MET A 106 0.29 -2.86 -3.06
CA MET A 106 0.42 -1.42 -3.25
C MET A 106 1.58 -0.85 -2.43
N ALA A 107 1.74 -1.28 -1.18
CA ALA A 107 2.86 -0.85 -0.33
C ALA A 107 4.21 -1.18 -0.99
N ILE A 108 4.37 -2.39 -1.56
CA ILE A 108 5.58 -2.77 -2.32
C ILE A 108 5.80 -1.84 -3.53
N LEU A 109 4.74 -1.56 -4.30
CA LEU A 109 4.81 -0.70 -5.48
C LEU A 109 5.14 0.76 -5.15
N GLU A 110 4.69 1.24 -4.00
CA GLU A 110 4.96 2.57 -3.47
C GLU A 110 6.30 2.66 -2.72
N GLY A 111 7.01 1.55 -2.55
CA GLY A 111 8.23 1.48 -1.74
C GLY A 111 7.98 1.71 -0.24
N VAL A 112 6.73 1.55 0.21
CA VAL A 112 6.32 1.66 1.60
C VAL A 112 6.49 0.31 2.27
N HIS A 113 7.32 0.25 3.31
CA HIS A 113 7.39 -0.91 4.18
C HIS A 113 6.46 -0.70 5.37
N VAL A 114 5.35 -1.45 5.41
CA VAL A 114 4.49 -1.51 6.60
C VAL A 114 5.05 -2.61 7.51
N PRO A 115 5.58 -2.28 8.70
CA PRO A 115 6.09 -3.28 9.62
C PRO A 115 4.92 -4.10 10.17
N ASP A 116 5.06 -5.42 10.16
CA ASP A 116 4.09 -6.37 10.74
C ASP A 116 4.18 -6.45 12.29
N THR A 117 5.01 -5.58 12.89
CA THR A 117 5.25 -5.51 14.32
C THR A 117 4.67 -4.22 14.90
N VAL A 118 4.15 -4.31 16.13
CA VAL A 118 3.79 -3.12 16.91
C VAL A 118 5.06 -2.31 17.20
N PRO A 119 5.08 -0.98 16.94
CA PRO A 119 6.18 -0.13 17.36
C PRO A 119 6.46 -0.29 18.85
N ALA A 120 7.73 -0.29 19.24
CA ALA A 120 8.13 -0.53 20.63
C ALA A 120 7.47 0.49 21.58
N GLU A 121 7.31 1.72 21.12
CA GLU A 121 6.70 2.83 21.85
C GLU A 121 5.23 2.56 22.16
N LEU A 122 4.50 1.97 21.21
CA LEU A 122 3.09 1.58 21.37
C LEU A 122 2.94 0.38 22.33
N ALA A 123 3.86 -0.59 22.25
CA ALA A 123 3.86 -1.73 23.17
C ALA A 123 4.20 -1.31 24.61
N GLU A 124 5.12 -0.36 24.77
CA GLU A 124 5.45 0.25 26.07
C GLU A 124 4.29 1.08 26.61
N GLN A 125 3.65 1.90 25.78
CA GLN A 125 2.48 2.67 26.19
C GLN A 125 1.33 1.77 26.65
N TYR A 126 1.00 0.71 25.90
CA TYR A 126 -0.02 -0.25 26.30
C TYR A 126 0.31 -0.90 27.66
N ARG A 127 1.57 -1.29 27.88
CA ARG A 127 2.01 -1.78 29.20
C ARG A 127 1.81 -0.73 30.28
N ASN A 128 2.21 0.52 30.07
CA ASN A 128 2.07 1.57 31.08
C ASN A 128 0.60 1.87 31.41
N ASP A 129 -0.25 1.94 30.39
CA ASP A 129 -1.67 2.29 30.52
C ASP A 129 -2.50 1.18 31.20
N TYR A 130 -2.15 -0.10 30.99
CA TYR A 130 -2.96 -1.23 31.47
C TYR A 130 -2.28 -2.11 32.54
N ALA A 131 -0.94 -2.16 32.62
CA ALA A 131 -0.25 -2.92 33.65
C ALA A 131 -0.23 -2.21 35.02
N MET A 132 -0.32 -0.87 35.03
CA MET A 132 -0.44 -0.09 36.29
C MET A 132 -1.87 -0.07 36.86
N ALA A 133 -2.88 -0.48 36.09
CA ALA A 133 -4.27 -0.54 36.55
C ALA A 133 -4.63 -1.86 37.26
N SER A 134 -3.69 -2.80 37.40
CA SER A 134 -3.87 -4.12 38.05
C SER A 134 -3.16 -4.27 39.41
N LEU A 135 -2.81 -3.16 40.08
CA LEU A 135 -2.30 -3.13 41.46
C LEU A 135 -3.16 -2.20 42.31
#